data_AF-M6W0F6-F1
#
_entry.id   AF-M6W0F6-F1
#
_cell.length_a   1.000
_cell.length_b   1.000
_cell.length_c   1.000
_cell.angle_alpha   90.00
_cell.angle_beta   90.00
_cell.angle_gamma   90.00
#
_symmetry.space_group_name_H-M   'P 1'
#
loop_
_entity.id
_entity.type
_entity.pdbx_description
1 polymer ?
#
loop_
_entity_poly.entity_id
_entity_poly.type
_entity_poly.pdbx_seq_one_letter_code
_entity_poly.pdbx_strand_id
1 'polypeptide(L)'
;MKFTIDPNTVNSGNNDRDAKIKSAFFYPLKKNGKIEGKVVSAELNSDKTSGKGMISLTFNGVTKNLNANFTLQKGTQLSASLNLELGNFKALTAINALNEVCKDLHKGKDGVSKLWPEVELTISTQLKADCK
;
A
#
# COMPACT_ATOMS: atom_id res chain seq x y z
N MET A 1 -15.78 2.88 6.52
CA MET A 1 -14.93 1.68 6.68
C MET A 1 -13.52 2.10 7.08
N LYS A 2 -12.93 1.47 8.11
CA LYS A 2 -11.54 1.68 8.55
C LYS A 2 -10.75 0.37 8.43
N PHE A 3 -9.46 0.45 8.20
CA PHE A 3 -8.57 -0.70 8.13
C PHE A 3 -7.19 -0.37 8.71
N THR A 4 -6.47 -1.42 9.09
CA THR A 4 -5.07 -1.36 9.52
C THR A 4 -4.31 -2.48 8.86
N ILE A 5 -3.11 -2.20 8.37
CA ILE A 5 -2.20 -3.18 7.80
C ILE A 5 -1.00 -3.28 8.75
N ASP A 6 -0.72 -4.50 9.21
CA ASP A 6 0.44 -4.79 10.04
C ASP A 6 1.61 -5.23 9.14
N PRO A 7 2.71 -4.45 9.09
CA PRO A 7 3.88 -4.83 8.30
C PRO A 7 4.50 -6.18 8.67
N ASN A 8 4.22 -6.71 9.86
CA ASN A 8 4.68 -8.04 10.25
C ASN A 8 4.09 -9.15 9.38
N THR A 9 2.95 -8.90 8.73
CA THR A 9 2.28 -9.85 7.83
C THR A 9 2.72 -9.70 6.37
N VAL A 10 3.82 -8.97 6.09
CA VAL A 10 4.36 -8.90 4.73
C VAL A 10 4.63 -10.31 4.21
N ASN A 11 4.23 -10.54 2.97
CA ASN A 11 4.45 -11.80 2.28
C ASN A 11 4.75 -11.49 0.81
N SER A 12 6.01 -11.66 0.45
CA SER A 12 6.48 -11.55 -0.92
C SER A 12 6.67 -12.94 -1.57
N GLY A 13 6.34 -14.02 -0.87
CA GLY A 13 6.64 -15.39 -1.29
C GLY A 13 8.10 -15.80 -1.08
N ASN A 14 8.89 -14.99 -0.37
CA ASN A 14 10.28 -15.30 -0.02
C ASN A 14 10.58 -14.77 1.39
N ASN A 15 10.86 -15.68 2.33
CA ASN A 15 11.06 -15.36 3.74
C ASN A 15 12.24 -14.41 4.01
N ASP A 16 13.34 -14.55 3.28
CA ASP A 16 14.53 -13.69 3.45
C ASP A 16 14.24 -12.27 2.97
N ARG A 17 13.53 -12.13 1.85
CA ARG A 17 13.06 -10.83 1.36
C ARG A 17 12.06 -10.21 2.32
N ASP A 18 11.14 -10.99 2.89
CA ASP A 18 10.16 -10.52 3.87
C ASP A 18 10.84 -10.04 5.15
N ALA A 19 11.88 -10.74 5.62
CA ALA A 19 12.69 -10.30 6.75
C ALA A 19 13.36 -8.95 6.46
N LYS A 20 13.98 -8.79 5.28
CA LYS A 20 14.61 -7.52 4.86
C LYS A 20 13.61 -6.38 4.72
N ILE A 21 12.43 -6.61 4.12
CA ILE A 21 11.39 -5.60 3.98
C ILE A 21 10.90 -5.14 5.36
N LYS A 22 10.68 -6.06 6.31
CA LYS A 22 10.32 -5.69 7.68
C LYS A 22 11.39 -4.84 8.36
N SER A 23 12.63 -5.33 8.36
CA SER A 23 13.70 -4.72 9.16
C SER A 23 14.26 -3.44 8.55
N ALA A 24 14.45 -3.37 7.23
CA ALA A 24 15.09 -2.24 6.56
C ALA A 24 14.09 -1.18 6.08
N PHE A 25 12.87 -1.57 5.72
CA PHE A 25 11.85 -0.62 5.26
C PHE A 25 10.85 -0.24 6.34
N PHE A 26 10.11 -1.18 6.94
CA PHE A 26 8.99 -0.84 7.82
C PHE A 26 9.41 -0.44 9.25
N TYR A 27 10.27 -1.22 9.92
CA TYR A 27 10.65 -0.99 11.32
C TYR A 27 11.28 0.38 11.60
N PRO A 28 12.12 0.95 10.71
CA PRO A 28 12.69 2.29 10.92
C PRO A 28 11.66 3.43 10.83
N LEU A 29 10.48 3.16 10.25
CA LEU A 29 9.41 4.15 10.13
C LEU A 29 8.61 4.25 11.42
N LYS A 30 7.91 5.38 11.61
CA LYS A 30 7.05 5.59 12.79
C LYS A 30 6.03 4.45 12.94
N LYS A 31 5.79 4.04 14.20
CA LYS A 31 4.92 2.91 14.56
C LYS A 31 5.30 1.60 13.84
N ASN A 32 6.61 1.37 13.63
CA ASN A 32 7.14 0.23 12.88
C ASN A 32 6.52 0.10 11.48
N GLY A 33 6.20 1.22 10.84
CA GLY A 33 5.63 1.26 9.50
C GLY A 33 4.16 0.86 9.40
N LYS A 34 3.45 0.72 10.52
CA LYS A 34 2.00 0.43 10.52
C LYS A 34 1.25 1.41 9.61
N ILE A 35 0.39 0.87 8.75
CA ILE A 35 -0.45 1.65 7.83
C ILE A 35 -1.88 1.62 8.36
N GLU A 36 -2.49 2.78 8.47
CA GLU A 36 -3.88 2.94 8.91
C GLU A 36 -4.65 3.66 7.82
N GLY A 37 -5.86 3.22 7.51
CA GLY A 37 -6.65 3.85 6.46
C GLY A 37 -8.14 3.84 6.71
N LYS A 38 -8.84 4.74 6.01
CA LYS A 38 -10.30 4.82 6.00
C LYS A 38 -10.82 5.20 4.62
N VAL A 39 -11.92 4.58 4.22
CA VAL A 39 -12.70 5.03 3.05
C VAL A 39 -13.41 6.31 3.46
N VAL A 40 -13.14 7.40 2.75
CA VAL A 40 -13.75 8.73 2.96
C VAL A 40 -14.99 8.87 2.09
N SER A 41 -14.87 8.51 0.81
CA SER A 41 -15.98 8.47 -0.15
C SER A 41 -15.77 7.32 -1.12
N ALA A 42 -16.87 6.78 -1.63
CA ALA A 42 -16.90 5.82 -2.73
C ALA A 42 -18.22 6.00 -3.47
N GLU A 43 -18.13 6.33 -4.75
CA GLU A 43 -19.27 6.52 -5.63
C GLU A 43 -19.13 5.56 -6.80
N LEU A 44 -20.12 4.69 -6.97
CA LEU A 44 -20.19 3.80 -8.12
C LEU A 44 -20.82 4.55 -9.29
N ASN A 45 -20.29 4.27 -10.48
CA ASN A 45 -20.86 4.69 -11.76
C ASN A 45 -22.22 4.01 -11.97
N SER A 46 -22.94 4.45 -13.01
CA SER A 46 -24.27 3.91 -13.36
C SER A 46 -24.27 2.39 -13.61
N ASP A 47 -23.13 1.82 -14.00
CA ASP A 47 -22.93 0.38 -14.19
C ASP A 47 -22.91 -0.43 -12.88
N LYS A 48 -22.79 0.24 -11.72
CA LYS A 48 -22.64 -0.35 -10.38
C LYS A 48 -21.47 -1.34 -10.24
N THR A 49 -20.49 -1.30 -11.13
CA THR A 49 -19.32 -2.19 -11.13
C THR A 49 -18.00 -1.44 -11.02
N SER A 50 -17.97 -0.16 -11.37
CA SER A 50 -16.79 0.70 -11.28
C SER A 50 -17.13 2.02 -10.59
N GLY A 51 -16.14 2.73 -10.07
CA GLY A 51 -16.38 3.96 -9.34
C GLY A 51 -15.11 4.72 -8.97
N LYS A 52 -15.31 5.90 -8.39
CA LYS A 52 -14.22 6.74 -7.87
C LYS A 52 -14.53 7.15 -6.43
N GLY A 53 -13.49 7.54 -5.71
CA GLY A 53 -13.66 8.11 -4.40
C GLY A 53 -12.32 8.41 -3.76
N MET A 54 -12.30 8.40 -2.44
CA MET A 54 -11.17 8.87 -1.67
C MET A 54 -10.88 7.95 -0.49
N ILE A 55 -9.60 7.62 -0.31
CA ILE A 55 -9.08 6.92 0.86
C ILE A 55 -8.17 7.89 1.62
N SER A 56 -8.40 8.00 2.93
CA SER A 56 -7.46 8.67 3.82
C SER A 56 -6.49 7.62 4.34
N LEU A 57 -5.20 7.79 4.06
CA LEU A 57 -4.13 6.87 4.44
C LEU A 57 -3.17 7.58 5.39
N THR A 58 -2.84 6.93 6.49
CA THR A 58 -1.79 7.35 7.42
C THR A 58 -0.65 6.35 7.35
N PHE A 59 0.52 6.84 6.97
CA PHE A 59 1.75 6.06 6.88
C PHE A 59 2.94 6.92 7.33
N ASN A 60 3.82 6.32 8.13
CA ASN A 60 4.97 7.01 8.74
C ASN A 60 4.60 8.34 9.46
N GLY A 61 3.43 8.35 10.11
CA GLY A 61 2.90 9.51 10.85
C GLY A 61 2.45 10.68 9.96
N VAL A 62 2.34 10.49 8.65
CA VAL A 62 1.75 11.46 7.72
C VAL A 62 0.41 10.93 7.23
N THR A 63 -0.63 11.75 7.31
CA THR A 63 -1.97 11.43 6.77
C THR A 63 -2.19 12.18 5.47
N LYS A 64 -2.67 11.47 4.44
CA LYS A 64 -3.01 12.02 3.12
C LYS A 64 -4.36 11.48 2.67
N ASN A 65 -5.11 12.31 1.97
CA ASN A 65 -6.30 11.90 1.24
C ASN A 65 -5.91 11.63 -0.21
N LEU A 66 -6.27 10.45 -0.71
CA LEU A 66 -5.81 9.92 -1.98
C LEU A 66 -7.00 9.51 -2.82
N ASN A 67 -6.99 9.92 -4.09
CA ASN A 67 -8.00 9.47 -5.04
C ASN A 67 -7.82 7.98 -5.28
N ALA A 68 -8.93 7.24 -5.24
CA ALA A 68 -8.97 5.80 -5.47
C ALA A 68 -10.00 5.46 -6.54
N ASN A 69 -9.68 4.48 -7.36
CA ASN A 69 -10.63 3.83 -8.25
C ASN A 69 -11.22 2.63 -7.51
N PHE A 70 -12.53 2.46 -7.55
CA PHE A 70 -13.23 1.34 -6.95
C PHE A 70 -13.77 0.40 -8.03
N THR A 71 -13.76 -0.90 -7.76
CA THR A 71 -14.45 -1.90 -8.56
C THR A 71 -15.26 -2.82 -7.67
N LEU A 72 -16.46 -3.21 -8.12
CA LEU A 72 -17.34 -4.14 -7.45
C LEU A 72 -17.60 -5.33 -8.38
N GLN A 73 -17.03 -6.48 -8.04
CA GLN A 73 -17.20 -7.72 -8.78
C GLN A 73 -18.21 -8.62 -8.09
N LYS A 74 -19.06 -9.30 -8.87
CA LYS A 74 -20.05 -10.27 -8.38
C LYS A 74 -20.96 -9.68 -7.27
N GLY A 75 -21.19 -8.37 -7.30
CA GLY A 75 -22.00 -7.62 -6.33
C GLY A 75 -21.46 -7.53 -4.90
N THR A 76 -20.36 -8.21 -4.56
CA THR A 76 -19.87 -8.31 -3.17
C THR A 76 -18.37 -8.14 -3.01
N GLN A 77 -17.57 -8.33 -4.06
CA GLN A 77 -16.13 -8.18 -3.99
C GLN A 77 -15.74 -6.75 -4.35
N LEU A 78 -15.48 -5.92 -3.34
CA LEU A 78 -15.04 -4.55 -3.50
C LEU A 78 -13.52 -4.48 -3.52
N SER A 79 -12.96 -3.83 -4.53
CA SER A 79 -11.54 -3.51 -4.61
C SER A 79 -11.34 -2.02 -4.80
N ALA A 80 -10.27 -1.48 -4.22
CA ALA A 80 -9.81 -0.11 -4.41
C ALA A 80 -8.37 -0.13 -4.90
N SER A 81 -8.06 0.63 -5.95
CA SER A 81 -6.70 0.84 -6.44
C SER A 81 -6.32 2.31 -6.42
N LEU A 82 -5.08 2.60 -6.03
CA LEU A 82 -4.49 3.93 -6.03
C LEU A 82 -2.97 3.87 -6.15
N ASN A 83 -2.38 4.95 -6.64
CA ASN A 83 -0.93 5.11 -6.69
C ASN A 83 -0.45 5.96 -5.51
N LEU A 84 0.67 5.57 -4.94
CA LEU A 84 1.36 6.23 -3.84
C LEU A 84 2.74 6.64 -4.31
N GLU A 85 3.15 7.82 -3.88
CA GLU A 85 4.54 8.25 -3.91
C GLU A 85 5.03 8.24 -2.46
N LEU A 86 5.94 7.32 -2.12
CA LEU A 86 6.39 7.10 -0.74
C LEU A 86 7.12 8.33 -0.15
N GLY A 87 7.68 9.21 -0.98
CA GLY A 87 8.21 10.50 -0.58
C GLY A 87 7.16 11.42 0.06
N ASN A 88 5.90 11.34 -0.36
CA ASN A 88 4.80 12.10 0.26
C ASN A 88 4.51 11.68 1.71
N PHE A 89 5.03 10.52 2.13
CA PHE A 89 4.95 9.99 3.49
C PHE A 89 6.30 10.01 4.21
N LYS A 90 7.29 10.75 3.70
CA LYS A 90 8.64 10.86 4.28
C LYS A 90 9.34 9.49 4.44
N ALA A 91 9.12 8.56 3.50
CA ALA A 91 9.63 7.19 3.58
C ALA A 91 10.87 6.92 2.69
N LEU A 92 11.40 7.91 1.96
CA LEU A 92 12.52 7.70 1.04
C LEU A 92 13.79 7.16 1.73
N THR A 93 14.05 7.55 2.98
CA THR A 93 15.18 7.01 3.75
C THR A 93 15.06 5.50 3.95
N ALA A 94 13.85 4.99 4.18
CA ALA A 94 13.60 3.56 4.34
C ALA A 94 13.72 2.80 3.00
N ILE A 95 13.35 3.44 1.88
CA ILE A 95 13.57 2.87 0.54
C ILE A 95 15.06 2.74 0.28
N ASN A 96 15.84 3.78 0.57
CA ASN A 96 17.29 3.75 0.39
C ASN A 96 17.93 2.67 1.26
N ALA A 97 17.50 2.53 2.52
CA ALA A 97 17.97 1.46 3.40
C ALA A 97 17.66 0.07 2.84
N LEU A 98 16.44 -0.15 2.33
CA LEU A 98 16.06 -1.41 1.69
C LEU A 98 16.85 -1.68 0.40
N ASN A 99 17.09 -0.65 -0.42
CA ASN A 99 17.89 -0.79 -1.64
C ASN A 99 19.33 -1.20 -1.31
N GLU A 100 19.95 -0.62 -0.28
CA GLU A 100 21.33 -0.94 0.09
C GLU A 100 21.49 -2.40 0.59
N VAL A 101 20.55 -2.94 1.38
CA VAL A 101 20.62 -4.36 1.84
C VAL A 101 20.33 -5.39 0.74
N CYS A 102 19.85 -4.93 -0.40
CA CYS A 102 19.48 -5.72 -1.58
C CYS A 102 20.34 -5.39 -2.81
N LYS A 103 21.30 -4.47 -2.67
CA LYS A 103 22.00 -3.82 -3.78
C LYS A 103 22.66 -4.78 -4.75
N ASP A 104 23.34 -5.79 -4.23
CA ASP A 104 24.09 -6.72 -5.08
C ASP A 104 23.17 -7.67 -5.86
N LEU A 105 22.00 -7.98 -5.31
CA LEU A 105 20.99 -8.80 -5.99
C LEU A 105 20.13 -7.98 -6.99
N HIS A 106 20.12 -6.65 -6.85
CA HIS A 106 19.28 -5.75 -7.63
C HIS A 106 20.08 -4.68 -8.40
N LYS A 107 21.31 -5.02 -8.76
CA LYS A 107 22.19 -4.20 -9.60
C LYS A 107 21.94 -4.51 -11.09
N GLY A 108 21.67 -3.48 -11.89
CA GLY A 108 21.61 -3.60 -13.33
C GLY A 108 22.97 -3.90 -13.96
N LYS A 109 22.97 -4.25 -15.25
CA LYS A 109 24.21 -4.41 -16.03
C LYS A 109 25.05 -3.12 -16.10
N ASP A 110 24.41 -1.98 -15.90
CA ASP A 110 25.00 -0.65 -15.79
C ASP A 110 25.64 -0.38 -14.41
N GLY A 111 25.56 -1.32 -13.47
CA GLY A 111 26.07 -1.15 -12.11
C GLY A 111 25.13 -0.40 -11.17
N VAL A 112 23.95 0.03 -11.64
CA VAL A 112 23.02 0.86 -10.86
C VAL A 112 21.97 -0.02 -10.18
N SER A 113 21.79 0.16 -8.86
CA SER A 113 20.68 -0.46 -8.10
C SER A 113 19.58 0.56 -7.90
N LYS A 114 18.37 0.25 -8.39
CA LYS A 114 17.21 1.15 -8.31
C LYS A 114 16.05 0.47 -7.57
N LEU A 115 15.45 1.21 -6.65
CA LEU A 115 14.18 0.89 -6.02
C LEU A 115 13.26 2.11 -6.15
N TRP A 116 12.12 1.93 -6.81
CA TRP A 116 11.21 3.01 -7.14
C TRP A 116 10.35 3.40 -5.92
N PRO A 117 10.17 4.71 -5.65
CA PRO A 117 9.29 5.18 -4.58
C PRO A 117 7.81 5.20 -4.95
N GLU A 118 7.49 5.05 -6.23
CA GLU A 118 6.13 4.89 -6.71
C GLU A 118 5.65 3.46 -6.46
N VAL A 119 4.51 3.32 -5.78
CA VAL A 119 3.87 2.01 -5.54
C VAL A 119 2.38 2.06 -5.83
N GLU A 120 1.86 1.00 -6.43
CA GLU A 120 0.43 0.78 -6.54
C GLU A 120 -0.09 0.06 -5.28
N LEU A 121 -1.15 0.60 -4.68
CA LEU A 121 -1.84 -0.02 -3.55
C LEU A 121 -3.20 -0.51 -4.03
N THR A 122 -3.40 -1.83 -3.93
CA THR A 122 -4.70 -2.47 -4.11
C THR A 122 -5.20 -3.02 -2.78
N ILE A 123 -6.43 -2.67 -2.40
CA ILE A 123 -7.12 -3.18 -1.22
C ILE A 123 -8.36 -3.89 -1.71
N SER A 124 -8.62 -5.11 -1.26
CA SER A 124 -9.86 -5.83 -1.57
C SER A 124 -10.53 -6.38 -0.32
N THR A 125 -11.85 -6.43 -0.36
CA THR A 125 -12.68 -6.99 0.70
C THR A 125 -13.96 -7.59 0.12
N GLN A 126 -14.53 -8.56 0.82
CA GLN A 126 -15.88 -9.02 0.55
C GLN A 126 -16.86 -8.26 1.45
N LEU A 127 -17.81 -7.57 0.82
CA LEU A 127 -18.93 -6.93 1.49
C LEU A 127 -19.90 -8.00 1.98
N LYS A 128 -20.30 -7.90 3.24
CA LYS A 128 -21.44 -8.66 3.78
C LYS A 128 -22.66 -7.77 3.69
N ALA A 129 -23.72 -8.28 3.07
CA ALA A 129 -25.01 -7.61 3.09
C ALA A 129 -25.55 -7.62 4.52
N ASP A 130 -25.79 -6.43 5.07
CA ASP A 130 -26.56 -6.27 6.30
C ASP A 130 -28.00 -6.02 5.90
N CYS A 131 -28.72 -7.10 5.62
CA CYS A 131 -30.14 -7.05 5.30
C CYS A 131 -30.91 -6.97 6.63
N LYS A 132 -31.58 -5.84 6.86
CA LYS A 132 -32.59 -5.70 7.92
C LYS A 132 -33.98 -6.02 7.39
#